data_AF-A0AAE1C127-F1
#
_entry.id   AF-A0AAE1C127-F1
#
_cell.length_a   1.000
_cell.length_b   1.000
_cell.length_c   1.000
_cell.angle_alpha   90.00
_cell.angle_beta   90.00
_cell.angle_gamma   90.00
#
_symmetry.space_group_name_H-M   'P 1'
#
loop_
_entity.id
_entity.type
_entity.pdbx_description
1 polymer ?
#
loop_
_entity_poly.entity_id
_entity_poly.type
_entity_poly.pdbx_seq_one_letter_code
_entity_poly.pdbx_strand_id
1 'polypeptide(L)'
;QQQYQTPYTPPIPQPAWQPPPGADDQAGRLAELRMNQDRARLAQEAARTSTPQQKIRTDYVPRAAAQPKSRQPPGTSLCPNCGQFIPDVEIAEHMRIEMLDPLWRDQNRIAVQRSSTTNLSMGEVANNLRRLASQRGDVFDAVSGSGSAEEEERRKRAMLEGGVGVPGGQVQAQQGQGAAGGDVQEQIRQLHQRYRG
;
A
#
# COMPACT_ATOMS: atom_id res chain seq x y z
N GLN A 1 71.84 4.02 42.75
CA GLN A 1 70.72 3.21 42.23
C GLN A 1 69.53 4.13 42.04
N GLN A 2 69.15 4.35 40.78
CA GLN A 2 68.03 5.18 40.38
C GLN A 2 66.69 4.51 40.70
N GLN A 3 65.71 5.26 41.19
CA GLN A 3 64.30 4.87 41.16
C GLN A 3 63.46 6.13 40.86
N TYR A 4 62.48 5.94 39.99
CA TYR A 4 61.89 6.91 39.07
C TYR A 4 61.00 7.97 39.74
N GLN A 5 61.09 9.19 39.21
CA GLN A 5 60.12 10.27 39.43
C GLN A 5 58.93 10.06 38.49
N THR A 6 57.72 9.89 39.05
CA THR A 6 56.47 10.13 38.32
C THR A 6 56.02 11.57 38.62
N PRO A 7 55.83 12.45 37.63
CA PRO A 7 55.35 13.79 37.90
C PRO A 7 53.87 13.76 38.31
N TYR A 8 53.59 14.26 39.52
CA TYR A 8 52.23 14.55 40.00
C TYR A 8 51.65 15.70 39.17
N THR A 9 50.59 15.42 38.42
CA THR A 9 49.79 16.44 37.71
C THR A 9 48.62 16.83 38.60
N PRO A 10 48.48 18.11 38.99
CA PRO A 10 47.33 18.55 39.77
C PRO A 10 46.04 18.44 38.92
N PRO A 11 44.89 18.05 39.51
CA PRO A 11 43.63 17.99 38.80
C PRO A 11 43.20 19.40 38.39
N ILE A 12 42.86 19.57 37.11
CA ILE A 12 42.32 20.81 36.55
C ILE A 12 40.94 21.05 37.19
N PRO A 13 40.64 22.23 37.76
CA PRO A 13 39.31 22.52 38.28
C PRO A 13 38.31 22.47 37.12
N GLN A 14 37.36 21.56 37.20
CA GLN A 14 36.29 21.46 36.20
C GLN A 14 35.32 22.61 36.42
N PRO A 15 34.88 23.31 35.35
CA PRO A 15 33.85 24.34 35.51
C PRO A 15 32.57 23.71 36.06
N ALA A 16 31.98 24.34 37.07
CA ALA A 16 30.69 23.92 37.62
C ALA A 16 29.66 23.81 36.48
N TRP A 17 28.89 22.72 36.47
CA TRP A 17 27.86 22.47 35.47
C TRP A 17 26.90 23.66 35.41
N GLN A 18 26.86 24.34 34.27
CA GLN A 18 25.94 25.46 34.02
C GLN A 18 24.71 24.90 33.31
N PRO A 19 23.50 25.05 33.86
CA PRO A 19 22.29 24.66 33.17
C PRO A 19 22.12 25.44 31.86
N PRO A 20 21.49 24.85 30.84
CA PRO A 20 21.25 25.54 29.57
C PRO A 20 20.39 26.80 29.80
N PRO A 21 20.61 27.89 29.04
CA PRO A 21 19.83 29.12 29.18
C PRO A 21 18.34 28.81 28.94
N GLY A 22 17.49 29.11 29.93
CA GLY A 22 16.05 28.78 29.94
C GLY A 22 15.61 27.68 30.91
N ALA A 23 16.53 27.16 31.73
CA ALA A 23 16.19 26.25 32.83
C ALA A 23 15.30 26.92 33.90
N ASP A 24 15.42 28.24 34.05
CA ASP A 24 14.71 29.12 34.98
C ASP A 24 13.21 29.25 34.63
N ASP A 25 12.85 28.96 33.38
CA ASP A 25 11.48 29.02 32.86
C ASP A 25 10.62 27.81 33.25
N GLN A 26 11.20 26.79 33.90
CA GLN A 26 10.45 25.62 34.37
C GLN A 26 9.38 25.99 35.39
N ALA A 27 9.67 26.95 36.28
CA ALA A 27 8.71 27.42 37.28
C ALA A 27 7.52 28.12 36.62
N GLY A 28 7.75 28.93 35.58
CA GLY A 28 6.70 29.60 34.81
C GLY A 28 5.81 28.60 34.07
N ARG A 29 6.41 27.59 33.41
CA ARG A 29 5.65 26.51 32.74
C ARG A 29 4.80 25.69 33.72
N LEU A 30 5.33 25.37 34.90
CA LEU A 30 4.55 24.69 35.94
C LEU A 30 3.39 25.54 36.47
N ALA A 31 3.60 26.85 36.63
CA ALA A 31 2.56 27.78 37.07
C ALA A 31 1.44 27.90 36.01
N GLU A 32 1.79 27.97 34.74
CA GLU A 32 0.84 28.03 33.62
C GLU A 32 0.01 26.74 33.52
N LEU A 33 0.62 25.57 33.66
CA LEU A 33 -0.08 24.28 33.68
C LEU A 33 -1.07 24.17 34.85
N ARG A 34 -0.72 24.69 36.03
CA ARG A 34 -1.62 24.73 37.19
C ARG A 34 -2.80 25.65 36.93
N MET A 35 -2.54 26.86 36.41
CA MET A 35 -3.60 27.82 36.07
C MET A 35 -4.56 27.25 35.00
N ASN A 36 -4.05 26.53 34.01
CA ASN A 36 -4.87 25.91 32.97
C ASN A 36 -5.73 24.77 33.54
N GLN A 37 -5.19 23.97 34.46
CA GLN A 37 -5.94 22.94 35.19
C GLN A 37 -7.03 23.54 36.08
N ASP A 38 -6.75 24.63 36.80
CA ASP A 38 -7.74 25.33 37.63
C ASP A 38 -8.87 25.91 36.76
N ARG A 39 -8.55 26.50 35.61
CA ARG A 39 -9.54 26.97 34.65
C ARG A 39 -10.40 25.83 34.10
N ALA A 40 -9.79 24.69 33.78
CA ALA A 40 -10.52 23.51 33.30
C ALA A 40 -11.46 22.95 34.36
N ARG A 41 -11.02 22.92 35.63
CA ARG A 41 -11.85 22.48 36.77
C ARG A 41 -13.06 23.40 36.96
N LEU A 42 -12.82 24.72 36.99
CA LEU A 42 -13.88 25.73 37.09
C LEU A 42 -14.88 25.65 35.93
N ALA A 43 -14.41 25.38 34.71
CA ALA A 43 -15.28 25.20 33.54
C ALA A 43 -16.15 23.93 33.64
N GLN A 44 -15.60 22.83 34.16
CA GLN A 44 -16.37 21.60 34.41
C GLN A 44 -17.39 21.79 35.54
N GLU A 45 -17.03 22.49 36.61
CA GLU A 45 -17.92 22.82 37.73
C GLU A 45 -19.06 23.74 37.26
N ALA A 46 -18.75 24.75 36.44
CA ALA A 46 -19.73 25.60 35.79
C ALA A 46 -20.63 24.81 34.83
N ALA A 47 -20.10 23.87 34.04
CA ALA A 47 -20.90 23.03 33.15
C ALA A 47 -21.85 22.09 33.92
N ARG A 48 -21.40 21.53 35.06
CA ARG A 48 -22.23 20.66 35.91
C ARG A 48 -23.38 21.42 36.57
N THR A 49 -23.15 22.68 36.92
CA THR A 49 -24.14 23.55 37.59
C THR A 49 -25.03 24.33 36.61
N SER A 50 -24.60 24.52 35.36
CA SER A 50 -25.33 25.28 34.32
C SER A 50 -26.17 24.43 33.38
N THR A 51 -26.33 23.13 33.63
CA THR A 51 -27.30 22.34 32.86
C THR A 51 -28.71 22.85 33.20
N PRO A 52 -29.47 23.44 32.25
CA PRO A 52 -30.89 23.62 32.46
C PRO A 52 -31.47 22.25 32.78
N GLN A 53 -32.43 22.16 33.70
CA GLN A 53 -33.02 20.90 34.12
C GLN A 53 -33.78 20.24 32.94
N GLN A 54 -33.04 19.57 32.06
CA GLN A 54 -33.57 18.82 30.95
C GLN A 54 -34.09 17.50 31.51
N LYS A 55 -35.39 17.27 31.34
CA LYS A 55 -36.04 16.02 31.77
C LYS A 55 -35.59 14.90 30.84
N ILE A 56 -34.56 14.15 31.24
CA ILE A 56 -34.11 12.95 30.53
C ILE A 56 -35.15 11.85 30.76
N ARG A 57 -35.76 11.35 29.69
CA ARG A 57 -36.65 10.19 29.75
C ARG A 57 -35.81 8.92 29.88
N THR A 58 -35.93 8.22 31.01
CA THR A 58 -35.24 6.95 31.29
C THR A 58 -35.79 5.79 30.46
N ASP A 59 -37.04 5.89 30.00
CA ASP A 59 -37.74 4.82 29.27
C ASP A 59 -37.75 5.05 27.76
N TYR A 60 -36.80 5.85 27.25
CA TYR A 60 -36.70 6.11 25.83
C TYR A 60 -36.23 4.86 25.08
N VAL A 61 -37.13 4.24 24.33
CA VAL A 61 -36.79 3.19 23.37
C VAL A 61 -36.37 3.87 22.06
N PRO A 62 -35.12 3.71 21.60
CA PRO A 62 -34.70 4.24 20.31
C PRO A 62 -35.63 3.75 19.21
N ARG A 63 -35.97 4.63 18.26
CA ARG A 63 -36.88 4.31 17.16
C ARG A 63 -36.48 3.04 16.39
N ALA A 64 -35.18 2.74 16.31
CA ALA A 64 -34.65 1.52 15.73
C ALA A 64 -34.99 0.24 16.54
N ALA A 65 -35.05 0.33 17.87
CA ALA A 65 -35.42 -0.78 18.76
C ALA A 65 -36.95 -0.90 18.95
N ALA A 66 -37.69 0.18 18.71
CA ALA A 66 -39.16 0.21 18.77
C ALA A 66 -39.83 -0.28 17.47
N GLN A 67 -39.09 -0.44 16.36
CA GLN A 67 -39.65 -1.08 15.18
C GLN A 67 -39.78 -2.59 15.44
N PRO A 68 -40.97 -3.18 15.26
CA PRO A 68 -41.12 -4.61 15.39
C PRO A 68 -40.20 -5.29 14.37
N LYS A 69 -39.37 -6.23 14.81
CA LYS A 69 -38.49 -7.05 13.95
C LYS A 69 -39.26 -7.82 12.85
N SER A 70 -40.57 -7.93 12.99
CA SER A 70 -41.51 -8.56 12.06
C SER A 70 -42.15 -7.59 11.06
N ARG A 71 -41.84 -6.29 11.13
CA ARG A 71 -42.41 -5.32 10.20
C ARG A 71 -41.72 -5.45 8.86
N GLN A 72 -42.40 -6.10 7.93
CA GLN A 72 -42.13 -6.01 6.50
C GLN A 72 -41.86 -4.55 6.15
N PRO A 73 -40.72 -4.21 5.51
CA PRO A 73 -40.50 -2.87 5.02
C PRO A 73 -41.69 -2.49 4.11
N PRO A 74 -42.30 -1.32 4.28
CA PRO A 74 -43.44 -0.92 3.45
C PRO A 74 -43.02 -0.89 1.97
N GLY A 75 -43.81 -1.52 1.09
CA GLY A 75 -43.51 -1.60 -0.34
C GLY A 75 -42.46 -2.65 -0.73
N THR A 76 -42.29 -3.68 0.08
CA THR A 76 -41.46 -4.84 -0.25
C THR A 76 -42.27 -6.14 -0.20
N SER A 77 -41.96 -7.06 -1.12
CA SER A 77 -42.52 -8.40 -1.24
C SER A 77 -41.43 -9.44 -1.00
N LEU A 78 -41.84 -10.60 -0.47
CA LEU A 78 -40.95 -11.72 -0.19
C LEU A 78 -40.77 -12.59 -1.43
N CYS A 79 -39.53 -12.81 -1.87
CA CYS A 79 -39.24 -13.73 -2.97
C CYS A 79 -39.37 -15.21 -2.52
N PRO A 80 -40.14 -16.05 -3.22
CA PRO A 80 -40.32 -17.46 -2.84
C PRO A 80 -39.08 -18.34 -3.08
N ASN A 81 -38.17 -17.91 -3.95
CA ASN A 81 -36.96 -18.69 -4.28
C ASN A 81 -35.81 -18.45 -3.28
N CYS A 82 -35.60 -17.20 -2.86
CA CYS A 82 -34.46 -16.82 -2.02
C CYS A 82 -34.84 -16.37 -0.60
N GLY A 83 -36.13 -16.15 -0.31
CA GLY A 83 -36.61 -15.74 1.01
C GLY A 83 -36.22 -14.31 1.41
N GLN A 84 -35.81 -13.47 0.47
CA GLN A 84 -35.43 -12.07 0.72
C GLN A 84 -36.60 -11.11 0.50
N PHE A 85 -36.65 -10.02 1.27
CA PHE A 85 -37.59 -8.91 1.08
C PHE A 85 -37.06 -7.94 0.03
N ILE A 86 -37.81 -7.75 -1.05
CA ILE A 86 -37.39 -6.98 -2.22
C ILE A 86 -38.46 -5.94 -2.56
N PRO A 87 -38.09 -4.72 -2.98
CA PRO A 87 -39.07 -3.70 -3.36
C PRO A 87 -40.06 -4.20 -4.43
N ASP A 88 -41.32 -3.81 -4.32
CA ASP A 88 -42.38 -4.25 -5.25
C ASP A 88 -42.13 -3.82 -6.70
N VAL A 89 -41.36 -2.75 -6.90
CA VAL A 89 -40.92 -2.28 -8.22
C VAL A 89 -39.84 -3.18 -8.84
N GLU A 90 -39.10 -3.91 -8.02
CA GLU A 90 -37.93 -4.72 -8.41
C GLU A 90 -38.20 -6.24 -8.31
N ILE A 91 -39.27 -6.67 -7.64
CA ILE A 91 -39.55 -8.11 -7.43
C ILE A 91 -39.70 -8.90 -8.74
N ALA A 92 -40.29 -8.28 -9.76
CA ALA A 92 -40.47 -8.91 -11.07
C ALA A 92 -39.12 -9.16 -11.77
N GLU A 93 -38.22 -8.17 -11.72
CA GLU A 93 -36.89 -8.31 -12.31
C GLU A 93 -36.01 -9.23 -11.48
N HIS A 94 -36.10 -9.20 -10.15
CA HIS A 94 -35.40 -10.15 -9.28
C HIS A 94 -35.80 -11.59 -9.60
N MET A 95 -37.11 -11.88 -9.69
CA MET A 95 -37.58 -13.22 -10.07
C MET A 95 -37.14 -13.59 -11.48
N ARG A 96 -37.13 -12.63 -12.41
CA ARG A 96 -36.66 -12.83 -13.78
C ARG A 96 -35.17 -13.21 -13.79
N ILE A 97 -34.31 -12.54 -13.02
CA ILE A 97 -32.87 -12.84 -12.90
C ILE A 97 -32.64 -14.22 -12.29
N GLU A 98 -33.35 -14.57 -11.21
CA GLU A 98 -33.22 -15.88 -10.57
C GLU A 98 -33.70 -17.03 -11.47
N MET A 99 -34.67 -16.75 -12.35
CA MET A 99 -35.24 -17.71 -13.30
C MET A 99 -34.56 -17.69 -14.68
N LEU A 100 -33.76 -16.67 -15.00
CA LEU A 100 -33.06 -16.53 -16.27
C LEU A 100 -31.84 -17.45 -16.32
N ASP A 101 -32.05 -18.52 -17.06
CA ASP A 101 -31.09 -19.39 -17.74
C ASP A 101 -29.95 -19.99 -16.88
N PRO A 102 -30.20 -21.17 -16.25
CA PRO A 102 -29.15 -21.91 -15.55
C PRO A 102 -27.96 -22.23 -16.47
N LEU A 103 -28.17 -22.35 -17.79
CA LEU A 103 -27.11 -22.60 -18.74
C LEU A 103 -26.20 -21.37 -18.91
N TRP A 104 -26.74 -20.15 -18.87
CA TRP A 104 -25.89 -18.95 -18.92
C TRP A 104 -25.02 -18.83 -17.67
N ARG A 105 -25.56 -19.15 -16.48
CA ARG A 105 -24.75 -19.21 -15.25
C ARG A 105 -23.62 -20.22 -15.36
N ASP A 106 -23.89 -21.43 -15.86
CA ASP A 106 -22.86 -22.46 -16.04
C ASP A 106 -21.84 -22.10 -17.12
N GLN A 107 -22.28 -21.54 -18.25
CA GLN A 107 -21.40 -21.11 -19.33
C GLN A 107 -20.54 -19.92 -18.92
N ASN A 108 -21.12 -18.96 -18.19
CA ASN A 108 -20.38 -17.84 -17.63
C ASN A 108 -19.40 -18.31 -16.55
N ARG A 109 -19.77 -19.28 -15.70
CA ARG A 109 -18.85 -19.90 -14.74
C ARG A 109 -17.67 -20.58 -15.47
N ILE A 110 -17.93 -21.34 -16.53
CA ILE A 110 -16.89 -21.98 -17.34
C ILE A 110 -16.01 -20.93 -18.03
N ALA A 111 -16.60 -19.86 -18.57
CA ALA A 111 -15.89 -18.76 -19.21
C ALA A 111 -15.02 -18.00 -18.21
N VAL A 112 -15.54 -17.68 -17.02
CA VAL A 112 -14.81 -17.05 -15.92
C VAL A 112 -13.66 -17.94 -15.46
N GLN A 113 -13.89 -19.24 -15.27
CA GLN A 113 -12.83 -20.19 -14.91
C GLN A 113 -11.72 -20.24 -15.96
N ARG A 114 -12.07 -20.26 -17.26
CA ARG A 114 -11.09 -20.17 -18.36
C ARG A 114 -10.33 -18.85 -18.36
N SER A 115 -11.03 -17.74 -18.11
CA SER A 115 -10.40 -16.43 -18.03
C SER A 115 -9.48 -16.29 -16.81
N SER A 116 -9.85 -16.88 -15.66
CA SER A 116 -9.04 -16.87 -14.43
C SER A 116 -7.81 -17.77 -14.55
N THR A 117 -7.86 -18.84 -15.35
CA THR A 117 -6.66 -19.65 -15.62
C THR A 117 -5.67 -18.93 -16.54
N THR A 118 -6.07 -17.82 -17.17
CA THR A 118 -5.18 -16.97 -17.98
C THR A 118 -4.60 -15.83 -17.13
N ASN A 119 -4.19 -16.11 -15.90
CA ASN A 119 -3.39 -15.19 -15.06
C ASN A 119 -1.95 -15.03 -15.59
N LEU A 120 -1.76 -15.02 -16.91
CA LEU A 120 -0.50 -14.68 -17.55
C LEU A 120 -0.53 -13.18 -17.83
N SER A 121 0.31 -12.42 -17.13
CA SER A 121 0.49 -11.00 -17.41
C SER A 121 0.89 -10.84 -18.88
N MET A 122 0.17 -10.01 -19.63
CA MET A 122 0.48 -9.78 -21.04
C MET A 122 1.92 -9.28 -21.22
N GLY A 123 2.46 -8.55 -20.23
CA GLY A 123 3.86 -8.12 -20.20
C GLY A 123 4.84 -9.28 -20.04
N GLU A 124 4.53 -10.28 -19.20
CA GLU A 124 5.35 -11.47 -19.03
C GLU A 124 5.32 -12.35 -20.27
N VAL A 125 4.16 -12.51 -20.90
CA VAL A 125 4.04 -13.22 -22.19
C VAL A 125 4.89 -12.53 -23.25
N ALA A 126 4.82 -11.19 -23.37
CA ALA A 126 5.63 -10.44 -24.33
C ALA A 126 7.15 -10.55 -24.06
N ASN A 127 7.56 -10.59 -22.79
CA ASN A 127 8.96 -10.79 -22.41
C ASN A 127 9.45 -12.21 -22.73
N ASN A 128 8.63 -13.23 -22.45
CA ASN A 128 8.94 -14.62 -22.77
C ASN A 128 8.98 -14.86 -24.30
N LEU A 129 8.05 -14.26 -25.06
CA LEU A 129 8.08 -14.30 -26.51
C LEU A 129 9.34 -13.64 -27.09
N ARG A 130 9.75 -12.49 -26.55
CA ARG A 130 11.02 -11.85 -26.95
C ARG A 130 12.25 -12.71 -26.65
N ARG A 131 12.29 -13.37 -25.48
CA ARG A 131 13.36 -14.32 -25.13
C ARG A 131 13.38 -15.53 -26.08
N LEU A 132 12.22 -16.09 -26.37
CA LEU A 132 12.08 -17.23 -27.28
C LEU A 132 12.49 -16.87 -28.71
N ALA A 133 12.06 -15.70 -29.20
CA ALA A 133 12.46 -15.19 -30.51
C ALA A 133 13.97 -14.93 -30.61
N SER A 134 14.59 -14.45 -29.53
CA SER A 134 16.05 -14.26 -29.47
C SER A 134 16.82 -15.59 -29.46
N GLN A 135 16.26 -16.63 -28.82
CA GLN A 135 16.88 -17.96 -28.73
C GLN A 135 16.68 -18.81 -29.99
N ARG A 136 15.58 -18.59 -30.73
CA ARG A 136 15.22 -19.35 -31.93
C ARG A 136 14.87 -18.40 -33.08
N GLY A 137 15.83 -17.54 -33.46
CA GLY A 137 15.66 -16.59 -34.55
C GLY A 137 15.19 -17.23 -35.87
N ASP A 138 15.67 -18.45 -36.15
CA ASP A 138 15.32 -19.25 -37.34
C ASP A 138 13.80 -19.49 -37.51
N VAL A 139 13.05 -19.62 -36.42
CA VAL A 139 11.60 -19.89 -36.49
C VAL A 139 10.79 -18.63 -36.77
N PHE A 140 11.27 -17.46 -36.35
CA PHE A 140 10.53 -16.20 -36.43
C PHE A 140 10.92 -15.33 -37.62
N ASP A 141 12.08 -15.59 -38.22
CA ASP A 141 12.61 -14.80 -39.33
C ASP A 141 11.98 -15.17 -40.68
N ALA A 142 11.68 -16.46 -40.87
CA ALA A 142 11.11 -16.97 -42.12
C ALA A 142 9.70 -16.43 -42.46
N VAL A 143 8.94 -15.92 -41.47
CA VAL A 143 7.55 -15.47 -41.65
C VAL A 143 7.38 -13.95 -41.75
N SER A 144 8.30 -13.16 -41.18
CA SER A 144 8.18 -11.70 -41.17
C SER A 144 8.79 -11.03 -42.40
N GLY A 145 9.52 -11.76 -43.25
CA GLY A 145 10.15 -11.22 -44.46
C GLY A 145 11.12 -10.07 -44.19
N SER A 146 11.58 -9.90 -42.94
CA SER A 146 12.36 -8.75 -42.47
C SER A 146 13.74 -9.12 -41.93
N GLY A 147 14.16 -10.39 -41.97
CA GLY A 147 15.57 -10.77 -41.96
C GLY A 147 15.98 -11.16 -43.37
N SER A 148 16.07 -10.16 -44.23
CA SER A 148 16.94 -10.30 -45.37
C SER A 148 18.37 -10.48 -44.84
N ALA A 149 19.18 -11.31 -45.50
CA ALA A 149 20.62 -11.47 -45.21
C ALA A 149 21.38 -10.13 -45.08
N GLU A 150 20.78 -9.04 -45.57
CA GLU A 150 21.22 -7.66 -45.46
C GLU A 150 21.25 -7.14 -44.01
N GLU A 151 20.30 -7.50 -43.13
CA GLU A 151 20.32 -7.03 -41.73
C GLU A 151 21.35 -7.80 -40.87
N GLU A 152 21.55 -9.08 -41.18
CA GLU A 152 22.64 -9.87 -40.58
C GLU A 152 24.02 -9.36 -41.03
N GLU A 153 24.18 -9.00 -42.31
CA GLU A 153 25.39 -8.36 -42.81
C GLU A 153 25.60 -6.97 -42.19
N ARG A 154 24.53 -6.17 -42.02
CA ARG A 154 24.60 -4.85 -41.39
C ARG A 154 25.01 -4.96 -39.93
N ARG A 155 24.50 -5.97 -39.21
CA ARG A 155 24.87 -6.25 -37.81
C ARG A 155 26.30 -6.78 -37.69
N LYS A 156 26.74 -7.63 -38.63
CA LYS A 156 28.11 -8.14 -38.71
C LYS A 156 29.12 -7.05 -39.09
N ARG A 157 28.73 -6.12 -39.97
CA ARG A 157 29.52 -4.97 -40.38
C ARG A 157 29.60 -3.93 -39.26
N ALA A 158 28.51 -3.63 -38.55
CA ALA A 158 28.51 -2.75 -37.38
C ALA A 158 29.33 -3.31 -36.19
N MET A 159 29.39 -4.63 -36.03
CA MET A 159 30.24 -5.28 -35.02
C MET A 159 31.74 -5.25 -35.39
N LEU A 160 32.07 -5.19 -36.69
CA LEU A 160 33.44 -5.12 -37.21
C LEU A 160 33.94 -3.68 -37.37
N GLU A 161 33.04 -2.75 -37.66
CA GLU A 161 33.24 -1.30 -37.85
C GLU A 161 32.97 -0.53 -36.54
N GLY A 162 33.17 -1.17 -35.38
CA GLY A 162 33.08 -0.56 -34.05
C GLY A 162 34.25 0.39 -33.72
N GLY A 163 34.77 1.12 -34.71
CA GLY A 163 35.83 2.10 -34.53
C GLY A 163 35.75 3.16 -35.62
N VAL A 164 35.57 4.40 -35.20
CA VAL A 164 35.57 5.66 -35.97
C VAL A 164 34.16 6.19 -36.32
N GLY A 165 33.85 7.38 -35.75
CA GLY A 165 32.54 8.06 -35.69
C GLY A 165 31.86 8.37 -37.03
N VAL A 166 30.63 8.88 -37.06
CA VAL A 166 30.17 10.26 -36.76
C VAL A 166 28.66 10.32 -37.23
N PRO A 167 27.78 11.33 -37.01
CA PRO A 167 27.43 12.21 -35.88
C PRO A 167 25.91 12.15 -35.49
N GLY A 168 25.56 12.76 -34.35
CA GLY A 168 24.33 13.58 -34.27
C GLY A 168 23.03 12.90 -33.79
N GLY A 169 22.88 12.80 -32.48
CA GLY A 169 21.58 12.54 -31.83
C GLY A 169 21.76 12.44 -30.32
N GLN A 170 21.57 13.55 -29.61
CA GLN A 170 21.76 13.60 -28.17
C GLN A 170 20.74 12.69 -27.46
N VAL A 171 21.22 11.64 -26.81
CA VAL A 171 20.57 11.08 -25.62
C VAL A 171 21.63 10.90 -24.56
N GLN A 172 21.46 11.70 -23.52
CA GLN A 172 22.28 11.76 -22.32
C GLN A 172 22.39 10.37 -21.70
N ALA A 173 23.57 9.75 -21.82
CA ALA A 173 23.92 8.56 -21.07
C ALA A 173 24.05 8.96 -19.59
N GLN A 174 22.92 8.94 -18.87
CA GLN A 174 22.94 8.97 -17.42
C GLN A 174 23.46 7.61 -16.95
N GLN A 175 24.70 7.64 -16.51
CA GLN A 175 25.46 6.56 -15.91
C GLN A 175 24.75 6.11 -14.62
N GLY A 176 23.75 5.26 -14.77
CA GLY A 176 23.12 4.52 -13.69
C GLY A 176 24.07 3.42 -13.25
N GLN A 177 24.73 3.65 -12.13
CA GLN A 177 25.62 2.73 -11.42
C GLN A 177 24.97 1.35 -11.36
N GLY A 178 25.53 0.40 -12.12
CA GLY A 178 25.30 -1.02 -11.92
C GLY A 178 25.87 -1.39 -10.57
N ALA A 179 25.07 -1.24 -9.51
CA ALA A 179 25.32 -1.90 -8.25
C ALA A 179 25.32 -3.40 -8.55
N ALA A 180 26.52 -3.94 -8.52
CA ALA A 180 26.81 -5.36 -8.53
C ALA A 180 25.83 -6.10 -7.61
N GLY A 181 25.40 -7.28 -8.06
CA GLY A 181 24.41 -8.13 -7.40
C GLY A 181 24.78 -8.45 -5.96
N GLY A 182 24.32 -7.60 -5.04
CA GLY A 182 24.20 -7.86 -3.62
C GLY A 182 23.04 -8.81 -3.37
N ASP A 183 23.29 -10.06 -3.75
CA ASP A 183 22.81 -11.29 -3.14
C ASP A 183 21.31 -11.42 -2.84
N VAL A 184 20.56 -11.87 -3.85
CA VAL A 184 19.16 -12.32 -3.72
C VAL A 184 18.99 -13.32 -2.57
N GLN A 185 20.02 -14.12 -2.24
CA GLN A 185 20.01 -15.01 -1.09
C GLN A 185 19.93 -14.26 0.24
N GLU A 186 20.62 -13.13 0.39
CA GLU A 186 20.57 -12.29 1.59
C GLU A 186 19.17 -11.70 1.77
N GLN A 187 18.53 -11.30 0.66
CA GLN A 187 17.15 -10.81 0.66
C GLN A 187 16.13 -11.90 1.06
N ILE A 188 16.32 -13.14 0.59
CA ILE A 188 15.50 -14.29 1.00
C ILE A 188 15.68 -14.60 2.49
N ARG A 189 16.92 -14.54 2.99
CA ARG A 189 17.24 -14.81 4.40
C ARG A 189 16.59 -13.78 5.34
N GLN A 190 16.60 -12.50 4.96
CA GLN A 190 15.91 -11.45 5.70
C GLN A 190 14.39 -11.63 5.72
N LEU A 191 13.81 -12.10 4.61
CA LEU A 191 12.38 -12.40 4.54
C LEU A 191 12.01 -13.52 5.51
N HIS A 192 12.77 -14.61 5.54
CA HIS A 192 12.54 -15.72 6.47
C HIS A 192 12.71 -15.31 7.94
N GLN A 193 13.66 -14.43 8.27
CA GLN A 193 13.83 -13.91 9.64
C GLN A 193 12.66 -13.04 10.07
N ARG A 194 12.09 -12.22 9.17
CA ARG A 194 10.97 -11.33 9.47
C ARG A 194 9.66 -12.09 9.77
N TYR A 195 9.44 -13.23 9.11
CA TYR A 195 8.18 -13.97 9.18
C TYR A 195 8.24 -15.27 9.99
N ARG A 196 9.37 -15.54 10.68
CA ARG A 196 9.50 -16.63 11.65
C ARG A 196 9.00 -16.15 13.03
N GLY A 197 7.68 -16.05 13.16
CA GLY A 197 6.96 -16.02 14.43
C GLY A 197 6.43 -17.40 14.76
#